data_AF-A0A851UUW9-F1
#
_entry.id   AF-A0A851UUW9-F1
#
_cell.length_a   1.000
_cell.length_b   1.000
_cell.length_c   1.000
_cell.angle_alpha   90.00
_cell.angle_beta   90.00
_cell.angle_gamma   90.00
#
_symmetry.space_group_name_H-M   'P 1'
#
loop_
_entity.id
_entity.type
_entity.pdbx_description
1 polymer ?
#
loop_
_entity_poly.entity_id
_entity_poly.type
_entity_poly.pdbx_seq_one_letter_code
_entity_poly.pdbx_strand_id
1 'polypeptide(L)'
;GGQSEEEASINLNAINKCPLLKPWALTFSYGRALQASALKAWGGKKENLKAAQEEYIKRALANSLACQGKYTPSGQSGAAASESLFISNHAY
;
A
#
# COMPACT_ATOMS: atom_id res chain seq x y z
N GLY A 1 -9.27 -8.43 -0.31
CA GLY A 1 -8.74 -7.23 0.37
C GLY A 1 -8.55 -7.53 1.84
N GLY A 2 -7.53 -6.97 2.50
CA GLY A 2 -7.17 -7.29 3.89
C GLY A 2 -5.66 -7.47 4.13
N GLN A 3 -4.88 -7.51 3.05
CA GLN A 3 -3.41 -7.45 3.12
C GLN A 3 -2.98 -6.16 3.82
N SER A 4 -1.83 -6.22 4.48
CA SER A 4 -1.15 -5.03 4.96
C SER A 4 -0.76 -4.13 3.79
N GLU A 5 -0.44 -2.86 4.05
CA GLU A 5 -0.04 -1.95 2.99
C GLU A 5 1.21 -2.46 2.28
N GLU A 6 2.20 -2.92 3.06
CA GLU A 6 3.48 -3.43 2.58
C GLU A 6 3.32 -4.70 1.75
N GLU A 7 2.55 -5.67 2.27
CA GLU A 7 2.28 -6.93 1.58
C GLU A 7 1.60 -6.70 0.22
N ALA A 8 0.65 -5.75 0.16
CA ALA A 8 -0.05 -5.42 -1.08
C ALA A 8 0.89 -4.87 -2.17
N SER A 9 1.91 -4.10 -1.79
CA SER A 9 2.93 -3.59 -2.72
C SER A 9 3.93 -4.68 -3.12
N ILE A 10 4.36 -5.53 -2.18
CA ILE A 10 5.26 -6.66 -2.46
C ILE A 10 4.61 -7.64 -3.45
N ASN A 11 3.35 -8.01 -3.22
CA ASN A 11 2.60 -8.91 -4.07
C ASN A 11 2.39 -8.33 -5.48
N LEU A 12 1.99 -7.07 -5.59
CA LEU A 12 1.86 -6.39 -6.89
C LEU A 12 3.18 -6.35 -7.67
N ASN A 13 4.28 -6.11 -6.96
CA ASN A 13 5.61 -6.12 -7.54
C ASN A 13 6.02 -7.51 -8.04
N ALA A 14 5.75 -8.56 -7.26
CA ALA A 14 6.02 -9.94 -7.64
C ALA A 14 5.21 -10.35 -8.88
N ILE A 15 3.92 -9.98 -8.94
CA ILE A 15 3.06 -10.18 -10.11
C ILE A 15 3.68 -9.51 -11.35
N ASN A 16 4.13 -8.26 -11.22
CA ASN A 16 4.73 -7.54 -12.33
C ASN A 16 6.13 -8.04 -12.71
N LYS A 17 6.89 -8.66 -11.80
CA LYS A 17 8.17 -9.33 -12.08
C LYS A 17 8.04 -10.73 -12.68
N CYS A 18 6.88 -11.37 -12.59
CA CYS A 18 6.66 -12.72 -13.11
C CYS A 18 7.05 -12.80 -14.61
N PRO A 19 7.91 -13.76 -15.04
CA PRO A 19 8.45 -13.82 -16.40
C PRO A 19 7.47 -14.42 -17.42
N LEU A 20 6.18 -14.11 -17.29
CA LEU A 20 5.12 -14.50 -18.22
C LEU A 20 4.64 -13.29 -19.02
N LEU A 21 4.10 -13.56 -20.21
CA LEU A 21 3.48 -12.52 -21.03
C LEU A 21 2.25 -11.94 -20.31
N LYS A 22 2.20 -10.61 -20.19
CA LYS A 22 1.10 -9.87 -19.55
C LYS A 22 0.59 -8.82 -20.54
N PRO A 23 -0.44 -9.13 -21.34
CA PRO A 23 -0.92 -8.24 -22.41
C PRO A 23 -1.77 -7.06 -21.89
N TRP A 24 -1.99 -6.97 -20.58
CA TRP A 24 -2.75 -5.90 -19.93
C TRP A 24 -1.94 -5.31 -18.77
N ALA A 25 -2.24 -4.06 -18.42
CA ALA A 25 -1.64 -3.40 -17.27
C ALA A 25 -2.10 -4.08 -15.96
N LEU A 26 -1.14 -4.52 -15.14
CA LEU A 26 -1.38 -5.06 -13.81
C LEU A 26 -1.08 -3.98 -12.77
N THR A 27 -2.10 -3.21 -12.41
CA THR A 27 -2.01 -2.07 -11.51
C THR A 27 -2.88 -2.25 -10.27
N PHE A 28 -2.90 -1.26 -9.39
CA PHE A 28 -3.61 -1.29 -8.12
C PHE A 28 -4.91 -0.46 -8.13
N SER A 29 -5.86 -0.91 -7.31
CA SER A 29 -7.03 -0.15 -6.88
C SER A 29 -7.22 -0.43 -5.38
N TYR A 30 -6.53 0.35 -4.55
CA TYR A 30 -6.38 0.08 -3.13
C TYR A 30 -7.04 1.17 -2.29
N GLY A 31 -7.96 0.75 -1.42
CA GLY A 31 -8.48 1.59 -0.32
C GLY A 31 -7.57 1.48 0.90
N ARG A 32 -7.78 0.44 1.71
CA ARG A 32 -7.04 0.20 2.97
C ARG A 32 -5.51 0.19 2.79
N ALA A 33 -4.99 -0.52 1.79
CA ALA A 33 -3.54 -0.64 1.55
C ALA A 33 -2.85 0.68 1.10
N LEU A 34 -3.62 1.75 0.88
CA LEU A 34 -3.14 3.07 0.50
C LEU A 34 -3.40 4.13 1.60
N GLN A 35 -4.45 3.94 2.40
CA GLN A 35 -4.95 4.95 3.33
C GLN A 35 -4.70 4.62 4.81
N ALA A 36 -4.37 3.38 5.18
CA ALA A 36 -4.31 2.98 6.59
C ALA A 36 -3.27 3.77 7.38
N SER A 37 -2.03 3.89 6.88
CA SER A 37 -0.99 4.68 7.55
C SER A 37 -1.32 6.18 7.57
N ALA A 38 -1.90 6.70 6.49
CA ALA A 38 -2.32 8.10 6.41
C ALA A 38 -3.42 8.44 7.43
N LEU A 39 -4.43 7.57 7.56
CA LEU A 39 -5.51 7.72 8.55
C LEU A 39 -4.96 7.63 9.99
N LYS A 40 -4.05 6.70 10.25
CA LYS A 40 -3.40 6.55 11.56
C LYS A 40 -2.55 7.78 11.92
N ALA A 41 -1.78 8.31 10.96
CA ALA A 41 -0.99 9.52 11.14
C ALA A 41 -1.87 10.77 11.34
N TRP A 42 -3.00 10.85 10.63
CA TRP A 42 -3.93 11.97 10.78
C TRP A 42 -4.58 11.99 12.18
N GLY A 43 -5.11 10.87 12.64
CA GLY A 43 -5.77 10.76 13.95
C GLY A 43 -6.95 11.73 14.14
N GLY A 44 -7.54 12.24 13.06
CA GLY A 44 -8.62 13.23 13.07
C GLY A 44 -8.19 14.66 13.43
N LYS A 45 -6.89 14.92 13.63
CA LYS A 45 -6.39 16.24 14.04
C LYS A 45 -5.90 17.04 12.85
N LYS A 46 -6.34 18.29 12.73
CA LYS A 46 -5.95 19.17 11.61
C LYS A 46 -4.44 19.45 11.58
N GLU A 47 -3.80 19.52 12.74
CA GLU A 47 -2.34 19.70 12.85
C GLU A 47 -1.52 18.58 12.20
N ASN A 48 -2.08 17.38 12.08
CA ASN A 48 -1.41 16.21 11.51
C ASN A 48 -1.62 16.05 10.00
N LEU A 49 -2.27 17.00 9.33
CA LEU A 49 -2.61 16.90 7.91
C LEU A 49 -1.39 16.59 7.04
N LYS A 50 -0.27 17.28 7.30
CA LYS A 50 0.96 17.10 6.54
C LYS A 50 1.56 15.70 6.74
N ALA A 51 1.61 15.22 7.99
CA ALA A 51 2.10 13.88 8.30
C ALA A 51 1.25 12.79 7.60
N ALA A 52 -0.07 12.96 7.59
CA ALA A 52 -0.97 12.04 6.89
C ALA A 52 -0.75 12.03 5.36
N GLN A 53 -0.56 13.21 4.76
CA GLN A 53 -0.26 13.32 3.33
C GLN A 53 1.08 12.68 2.97
N GLU A 54 2.10 12.86 3.81
CA GLU A 54 3.42 12.23 3.61
C GLU A 54 3.32 10.70 3.63
N GLU A 55 2.57 10.10 4.56
CA GLU A 55 2.34 8.65 4.59
C GLU A 55 1.57 8.16 3.35
N TYR A 56 0.53 8.89 2.93
CA TYR A 56 -0.20 8.57 1.71
C TYR A 56 0.71 8.59 0.47
N ILE A 57 1.55 9.62 0.32
CA ILE A 57 2.47 9.75 -0.81
C ILE A 57 3.49 8.60 -0.80
N LYS A 58 4.03 8.22 0.36
CA LYS A 58 4.94 7.06 0.48
C LYS A 58 4.28 5.78 -0.06
N ARG A 59 3.04 5.50 0.34
CA ARG A 59 2.30 4.32 -0.16
C ARG A 59 1.96 4.43 -1.65
N ALA A 60 1.59 5.61 -2.14
CA ALA A 60 1.32 5.84 -3.55
C ALA A 60 2.57 5.58 -4.42
N LEU A 61 3.73 6.09 -3.99
CA LEU A 61 5.01 5.86 -4.67
C LEU A 61 5.43 4.39 -4.64
N ALA A 62 5.28 3.70 -3.51
CA ALA A 62 5.55 2.27 -3.39
C ALA A 62 4.71 1.46 -4.40
N ASN A 63 3.41 1.71 -4.47
CA ASN A 63 2.51 1.02 -5.40
C ASN A 63 2.76 1.38 -6.88
N SER A 64 3.14 2.64 -7.16
CA SER A 64 3.55 3.08 -8.51
C SER A 64 4.84 2.40 -9.00
N LEU A 65 5.79 2.14 -8.10
CA LEU A 65 6.98 1.32 -8.43
C LEU A 65 6.63 -0.16 -8.56
N ALA A 66 5.70 -0.65 -7.74
CA ALA A 66 5.28 -2.05 -7.74
C ALA A 66 4.55 -2.43 -9.03
N CYS A 67 3.70 -1.56 -9.59
CA CYS A 67 3.04 -1.82 -10.87
C CYS A 67 4.04 -1.88 -12.06
N GLN A 68 5.25 -1.37 -11.88
CA GLN A 68 6.34 -1.47 -12.86
C GLN A 68 7.30 -2.64 -12.57
N GLY A 69 7.09 -3.41 -11.49
CA GLY A 69 8.02 -4.43 -11.06
C GLY A 69 9.36 -3.88 -10.55
N LYS A 70 9.40 -2.60 -10.14
CA LYS A 70 10.61 -1.90 -9.68
C LYS A 70 10.61 -1.60 -8.18
N TYR A 71 9.59 -2.05 -7.46
CA TYR A 71 9.54 -1.84 -6.02
C TYR A 71 10.55 -2.74 -5.32
N THR A 72 11.32 -2.12 -4.42
CA THR A 72 12.20 -2.79 -3.47
C THR A 72 11.73 -2.39 -2.08
N PRO A 73 11.30 -3.33 -1.22
CA PRO A 73 11.03 -3.02 0.17
C PRO A 73 12.34 -2.54 0.81
N SER A 74 12.40 -1.27 1.21
CA SER A 74 13.37 -0.87 2.22
C SER A 74 12.79 -1.33 3.54
N GLY A 75 13.58 -1.96 4.42
CA GLY A 75 13.11 -2.41 5.75
C GLY A 75 12.62 -1.29 6.69
N GLN A 76 12.31 -0.10 6.16
CA GLN A 76 11.76 1.07 6.82
C GLN A 76 10.24 1.22 6.59
N SER A 77 9.53 0.16 6.21
CA SER A 77 8.06 0.18 6.27
C SER A 77 7.65 0.36 7.73
N GLY A 78 7.11 1.53 8.07
CA GLY A 78 6.68 1.83 9.43
C GLY A 78 5.73 0.76 9.95
N ALA A 79 5.73 0.50 11.26
CA ALA A 79 4.97 -0.61 11.88
C ALA A 79 3.49 -0.66 11.45
N ALA A 80 2.88 0.51 11.16
CA ALA A 80 1.52 0.63 10.65
C ALA A 80 1.31 0.03 9.25
N ALA A 81 2.31 0.07 8.37
CA ALA A 81 2.23 -0.47 7.01
C ALA A 81 2.30 -2.00 6.97
N SER A 82 2.84 -2.61 8.03
CA SER A 82 2.98 -4.07 8.18
C SER A 82 1.82 -4.72 8.94
N GLU A 83 0.95 -3.91 9.59
CA GLU A 83 -0.23 -4.41 10.28
C GLU A 83 -1.24 -5.00 9.29
N SER A 84 -1.75 -6.21 9.60
CA SER A 84 -2.82 -6.80 8.81
C SER A 84 -4.06 -5.91 8.89
N LEU A 85 -4.62 -5.60 7.72
CA LEU A 85 -5.81 -4.76 7.60
C LEU A 85 -7.08 -5.61 7.52
N PHE A 86 -6.98 -6.91 7.75
CA PHE A 86 -8.11 -7.84 7.72
C PHE A 86 -9.06 -7.58 8.90
N ILE A 87 -10.36 -7.52 8.60
CA ILE A 87 -11.44 -7.37 9.59
C ILE A 87 -12.44 -8.47 9.27
N SER A 88 -12.65 -9.40 10.21
CA SER A 88 -13.37 -10.66 10.01
C SER A 88 -14.88 -10.52 9.71
N ASN A 89 -15.45 -9.32 9.76
CA ASN A 89 -16.91 -9.11 9.71
C ASN A 89 -17.38 -8.02 8.73
N HIS A 90 -16.59 -7.67 7.71
CA HIS A 90 -17.08 -6.84 6.61
C HIS A 90 -17.81 -7.70 5.57
N ALA A 91 -19.14 -7.79 5.69
CA ALA A 91 -19.99 -8.17 4.57
C ALA A 91 -20.02 -7.01 3.55
N TYR A 92 -19.74 -7.32 2.29
CA TYR A 92 -19.89 -6.38 1.16
C TYR A 92 -21.34 -6.33 0.70
#